data_AF-A0A452F9U2-F1
#
_entry.id   AF-A0A452F9U2-F1
#
_cell.length_a   1.000
_cell.length_b   1.000
_cell.length_c   1.000
_cell.angle_alpha   90.00
_cell.angle_beta   90.00
_cell.angle_gamma   90.00
#
_symmetry.space_group_name_H-M   'P 1'
#
loop_
_entity.id
_entity.type
_entity.pdbx_description
1 polymer ?
#
loop_
_entity_poly.entity_id
_entity_poly.type
_entity_poly.pdbx_seq_one_letter_code
_entity_poly.pdbx_strand_id
1 'polypeptide(L)'
;MEPEQVNPHSAYGLTDNVEKTVENEKVNAEKSSKQKVDLQSLPARACLDQTVEPILSQGLAVLAKERPPNPIEFPASYLLKNKAV
;
A
#
# COMPACT_ATOMS: atom_id res chain seq x y z
N MET A 1 -36.12 5.06 -15.49
CA MET A 1 -35.23 6.16 -15.92
C MET A 1 -34.41 6.52 -14.69
N GLU A 2 -33.22 5.93 -14.60
CA GLU A 2 -32.36 5.96 -13.41
C GLU A 2 -31.50 7.24 -13.46
N PRO A 3 -31.30 7.98 -12.35
CA PRO A 3 -30.54 9.22 -12.40
C PRO A 3 -29.05 8.90 -12.49
N GLU A 4 -28.41 9.34 -13.57
CA GLU A 4 -26.94 9.33 -13.70
C GLU A 4 -26.32 10.13 -12.56
N GLN A 5 -25.57 9.45 -11.69
CA GLN A 5 -24.76 10.10 -10.68
C GLN A 5 -23.61 10.84 -11.38
N VAL A 6 -23.82 12.12 -11.67
CA VAL A 6 -22.76 12.99 -12.19
C VAL A 6 -21.71 13.16 -11.10
N ASN A 7 -20.61 12.41 -11.25
CA ASN A 7 -19.47 12.45 -10.37
C ASN A 7 -18.92 13.90 -10.31
N PRO A 8 -18.97 14.59 -9.14
CA PRO A 8 -18.68 16.02 -9.01
C PRO A 8 -17.24 16.39 -9.38
N HIS A 9 -16.36 15.41 -9.53
CA HIS A 9 -14.98 15.57 -9.93
C HIS A 9 -14.78 15.80 -11.45
N SER A 10 -15.81 15.55 -12.28
CA SER A 10 -15.76 15.74 -13.74
C SER A 10 -15.70 17.22 -14.15
N ALA A 11 -16.30 18.12 -13.36
CA ALA A 11 -16.36 19.55 -13.66
C ALA A 11 -14.99 20.27 -13.62
N TYR A 12 -13.97 19.63 -13.05
CA TYR A 12 -12.64 20.23 -12.84
C TYR A 12 -11.55 19.64 -13.74
N GLY A 13 -11.88 18.78 -14.72
CA GLY A 13 -10.89 18.15 -15.61
C GLY A 13 -9.83 17.31 -14.86
N LEU A 14 -10.16 16.91 -13.63
CA LEU A 14 -9.25 16.17 -12.75
C LEU A 14 -9.36 14.65 -12.97
N THR A 15 -10.31 14.21 -13.79
CA THR A 15 -10.58 12.80 -14.08
C THR A 15 -9.42 12.15 -14.83
N ASP A 16 -8.88 12.77 -15.87
CA ASP A 16 -7.79 12.15 -16.65
C ASP A 16 -6.50 11.96 -15.84
N ASN A 17 -6.21 12.88 -14.93
CA ASN A 17 -5.04 12.77 -14.06
C ASN A 17 -5.26 11.76 -12.92
N VAL A 18 -6.48 11.71 -12.37
CA VAL A 18 -6.83 10.73 -11.33
C VAL A 18 -6.87 9.31 -11.91
N GLU A 19 -7.45 9.13 -13.11
CA GLU A 19 -7.48 7.85 -13.83
C GLU A 19 -6.08 7.38 -14.19
N LYS A 20 -5.20 8.28 -14.66
CA LYS A 20 -3.82 7.93 -14.97
C LYS A 20 -3.00 7.57 -13.73
N THR A 21 -3.26 8.19 -12.57
CA THR A 21 -2.64 7.77 -11.30
C THR A 21 -3.18 6.43 -10.80
N VAL A 22 -4.48 6.17 -10.96
CA VAL A 22 -5.13 4.91 -10.56
C VAL A 22 -4.69 3.75 -11.46
N GLU A 23 -4.48 3.99 -12.75
CA GLU A 23 -4.02 2.98 -13.71
C GLU A 23 -2.54 2.62 -13.49
N ASN A 24 -1.69 3.61 -13.16
CA ASN A 24 -0.30 3.37 -12.76
C ASN A 24 -0.19 2.56 -11.45
N GLU A 25 -1.16 2.70 -10.54
CA GLU A 25 -1.24 1.91 -9.31
C GLU A 25 -1.65 0.45 -9.59
N LYS A 26 -2.63 0.25 -10.48
CA LYS A 26 -3.10 -1.08 -10.90
C LYS A 26 -2.02 -1.89 -11.63
N VAL A 27 -1.25 -1.27 -12.53
CA VAL A 27 -0.19 -1.96 -13.31
C VAL A 27 0.99 -2.40 -12.43
N ASN A 28 1.22 -1.74 -11.29
CA ASN A 28 2.28 -2.12 -10.35
C ASN A 28 1.86 -3.30 -9.46
N ALA A 29 0.58 -3.38 -9.07
CA ALA A 29 0.04 -4.49 -8.29
C ALA A 29 0.10 -5.85 -9.03
N GLU A 30 0.02 -5.85 -10.36
CA GLU A 30 -0.11 -7.07 -11.17
C GLU A 30 1.23 -7.67 -11.66
N LYS A 31 2.38 -7.00 -11.47
CA LYS A 31 3.71 -7.49 -11.91
C LYS A 31 4.53 -8.18 -10.81
N SER A 32 3.86 -8.71 -9.78
CA SER A 32 4.46 -9.51 -8.69
C SER A 32 4.84 -10.94 -9.11
N SER A 33 5.17 -11.17 -10.39
CA SER A 33 5.55 -12.50 -10.90
C SER A 33 6.89 -12.44 -11.63
N LYS A 34 7.93 -12.89 -10.92
CA LYS A 34 9.15 -13.54 -11.44
C LYS A 34 10.27 -12.69 -12.05
N GLN A 35 10.20 -11.36 -12.07
CA GLN A 35 11.41 -10.58 -12.30
C GLN A 35 12.13 -10.42 -10.95
N LYS A 36 13.35 -10.94 -10.82
CA LYS A 36 14.21 -10.62 -9.67
C LYS A 36 14.51 -9.13 -9.73
N VAL A 37 13.66 -8.31 -9.13
CA VAL A 37 13.84 -6.87 -9.03
C VAL A 37 15.04 -6.65 -8.12
N ASP A 38 16.06 -5.95 -8.63
CA ASP A 38 17.20 -5.55 -7.81
C ASP A 38 16.74 -4.44 -6.86
N LEU A 39 16.48 -4.82 -5.61
CA LEU A 39 16.00 -3.93 -4.55
C LEU A 39 16.94 -2.74 -4.31
N GLN A 40 18.23 -2.85 -4.66
CA GLN A 40 19.21 -1.77 -4.51
C GLN A 40 19.11 -0.70 -5.59
N SER A 41 18.51 -1.03 -6.74
CA SER A 41 18.29 -0.11 -7.85
C SER A 41 16.99 0.68 -7.74
N LEU A 42 16.10 0.27 -6.83
CA LEU A 42 14.78 0.86 -6.70
C LEU A 42 14.82 2.23 -6.00
N PRO A 43 13.97 3.19 -6.43
CA PRO A 43 13.64 4.34 -5.61
C PRO A 43 13.12 3.90 -4.23
N ALA A 44 13.47 4.67 -3.19
CA ALA A 44 13.22 4.29 -1.80
C ALA A 44 11.78 3.82 -1.51
N ARG A 45 10.77 4.50 -2.09
CA ARG A 45 9.36 4.15 -1.89
C ARG A 45 9.02 2.74 -2.40
N ALA A 46 9.44 2.42 -3.63
CA ALA A 46 9.21 1.11 -4.22
C ALA A 46 9.94 -0.01 -3.46
N CYS A 47 11.13 0.26 -2.91
CA CYS A 47 11.85 -0.71 -2.09
C CYS A 47 11.10 -1.01 -0.78
N LEU A 48 10.54 0.01 -0.13
CA LEU A 48 9.74 -0.17 1.08
C LEU A 48 8.45 -0.95 0.80
N ASP A 49 7.75 -0.61 -0.28
CA ASP A 49 6.51 -1.27 -0.71
C ASP A 49 6.72 -2.77 -1.01
N GLN A 50 7.89 -3.14 -1.56
CA GLN A 50 8.24 -4.53 -1.89
C GLN A 50 8.73 -5.36 -0.69
N THR A 51 9.21 -4.73 0.38
CA THR A 51 9.93 -5.45 1.45
C THR A 51 9.17 -5.47 2.76
N VAL A 52 8.90 -4.30 3.34
CA VAL A 52 8.48 -4.17 4.74
C VAL A 52 7.12 -3.51 4.90
N GLU A 53 6.63 -2.77 3.89
CA GLU A 53 5.35 -2.07 3.98
C GLU A 53 4.17 -3.02 4.29
N PRO A 54 4.02 -4.20 3.64
CA PRO A 54 2.86 -5.05 3.88
C PRO A 54 2.75 -5.51 5.33
N ILE A 55 3.86 -5.96 5.91
CA ILE A 55 3.90 -6.47 7.28
C ILE A 55 3.84 -5.33 8.31
N LEU A 56 4.40 -4.15 8.00
CA LEU A 56 4.29 -2.97 8.84
C LEU A 56 2.86 -2.46 8.91
N SER A 57 2.19 -2.33 7.77
CA SER A 57 0.80 -1.89 7.68
C SER A 57 -0.12 -2.80 8.49
N GLN A 58 0.07 -4.12 8.37
CA GLN A 58 -0.67 -5.11 9.15
C GLN A 58 -0.38 -5.02 10.66
N GLY A 59 0.89 -4.92 11.06
CA GLY A 59 1.28 -4.77 12.46
C GLY A 59 0.77 -3.48 13.10
N LEU A 60 0.75 -2.38 12.35
CA LEU A 60 0.20 -1.10 12.80
C LEU A 60 -1.33 -1.14 12.94
N ALA A 61 -2.03 -1.84 12.05
CA ALA A 61 -3.48 -2.04 12.19
C ALA A 61 -3.83 -2.81 13.47
N VAL A 62 -3.07 -3.86 13.79
CA VAL A 62 -3.24 -4.62 15.05
C VAL A 62 -2.89 -3.76 16.26
N LEU A 63 -1.79 -3.00 16.20
CA LEU A 63 -1.40 -2.06 17.26
C LEU A 63 -2.49 -1.02 17.54
N ALA A 64 -3.08 -0.46 16.49
CA ALA A 64 -4.13 0.55 16.60
C ALA A 64 -5.41 0.00 17.27
N LYS A 65 -5.70 -1.30 17.05
CA LYS A 65 -6.84 -2.01 17.63
C LYS A 65 -6.60 -2.40 19.10
N GLU A 66 -5.47 -3.04 19.39
CA GLU A 66 -5.20 -3.65 20.70
C GLU A 66 -4.68 -2.64 21.73
N ARG A 67 -4.09 -1.52 21.28
CA ARG A 67 -3.53 -0.45 22.15
C ARG A 67 -2.73 -1.00 23.35
N PRO A 68 -1.74 -1.87 23.12
CA PRO A 68 -0.95 -2.48 24.18
C PRO A 68 -0.15 -1.42 24.97
N PRO A 69 0.23 -1.72 26.23
CA PRO A 69 0.97 -0.79 27.09
C PRO A 69 2.35 -0.40 26.55
N ASN A 70 2.97 -1.27 25.74
CA ASN A 70 4.26 -1.04 25.10
C ASN A 70 4.10 -0.92 23.57
N PRO A 71 3.68 0.25 23.04
CA PRO A 71 3.32 0.40 21.63
C PRO A 71 4.50 0.31 20.65
N ILE A 72 5.75 0.40 21.12
CA ILE A 72 6.95 0.26 20.29
C ILE A 72 7.43 -1.20 20.25
N GLU A 73 7.41 -1.89 21.39
CA GLU A 73 7.87 -3.27 21.52
C GLU A 73 6.92 -4.26 20.84
N PHE A 74 5.62 -3.95 20.86
CA PHE A 74 4.60 -4.75 20.21
C PHE A 74 4.83 -4.93 18.70
N PRO A 75 4.95 -3.87 17.87
CA PRO A 75 5.18 -4.03 16.44
C PRO A 75 6.53 -4.71 16.16
N ALA A 76 7.59 -4.46 16.93
CA ALA A 76 8.86 -5.18 16.76
C ALA A 76 8.68 -6.70 16.96
N SER A 77 7.98 -7.10 18.02
CA SER A 77 7.63 -8.50 18.28
C SER A 77 6.72 -9.08 17.21
N TYR A 78 5.76 -8.28 16.71
CA TYR A 78 4.85 -8.68 15.64
C TYR A 78 5.60 -8.96 14.35
N LEU A 79 6.54 -8.09 13.96
CA LEU A 79 7.38 -8.26 12.79
C LEU A 79 8.20 -9.55 12.88
N LEU A 80 8.83 -9.81 14.03
CA LEU A 80 9.64 -11.02 14.24
C LEU A 80 8.81 -12.32 14.18
N LYS A 81 7.59 -12.30 14.71
CA LYS A 81 6.69 -13.46 14.73
C LYS A 81 6.03 -13.76 13.40
N ASN A 82 5.79 -12.72 12.58
CA ASN A 82 5.03 -12.82 11.33
C ASN A 82 5.89 -12.65 10.08
N LYS A 83 7.22 -12.53 10.22
CA LYS A 83 8.13 -12.52 9.08
C LYS A 83 7.96 -13.84 8.31
N ALA A 84 7.47 -13.76 7.07
CA ALA A 84 7.48 -14.91 6.16
C ALA A 84 8.93 -15.36 5.98
N VAL A 85 9.19 -16.65 6.22
CA VAL A 85 10.47 -17.31 5.97
C VAL A 85 10.72 -17.38 4.47
#